data_AF-T0ZQA4-F1
#
_entry.id   AF-T0ZQA4-F1
#
_cell.length_a   1.000
_cell.length_b   1.000
_cell.length_c   1.000
_cell.angle_alpha   90.00
_cell.angle_beta   90.00
_cell.angle_gamma   90.00
#
_symmetry.space_group_name_H-M   'P 1'
#
loop_
_entity.id
_entity.type
_entity.pdbx_description
1 polymer ?
#
loop_
_entity_poly.entity_id
_entity_poly.type
_entity_poly.pdbx_seq_one_letter_code
_entity_poly.pdbx_strand_id
1 'polypeptide(L)'
;DPTNGKSMLLDSRITSKNGYTISIRDIEGSRFMYRAPLRELRFVLEELLGVGQLTACPALADYSDELGASILEEAGRFAEAVLEPLNRAGDREGARWSPEGVRAATGFKDAYRRYAEGGWPQLGADPRYGGQRVPQPVSSAMQEIIASANLAFKLCPTAHARGRCTRSRAAAPMRSGAYSCRGW
;
A
#
# COMPACT_ATOMS: atom_id res chain seq x y z
N ASP A 1 -41.92 -20.89 -6.08
CA ASP A 1 -41.39 -19.53 -5.96
C ASP A 1 -39.86 -19.60 -5.80
N PRO A 2 -39.06 -19.27 -6.83
CA PRO A 2 -37.61 -19.45 -6.84
C PRO A 2 -36.86 -18.49 -5.89
N THR A 3 -37.60 -17.64 -5.17
CA THR A 3 -37.06 -16.65 -4.23
C THR A 3 -36.66 -17.25 -2.87
N ASN A 4 -37.15 -18.44 -2.53
CA ASN A 4 -36.93 -19.04 -1.20
C ASN A 4 -35.57 -19.77 -1.04
N GLY A 5 -34.94 -20.22 -2.14
CA GLY A 5 -33.68 -20.96 -2.10
C GLY A 5 -32.43 -20.09 -1.87
N LYS A 6 -32.45 -18.82 -2.33
CA LYS A 6 -31.35 -17.87 -2.11
C LYS A 6 -31.29 -17.38 -0.66
N SER A 7 -32.45 -17.22 -0.01
CA SER A 7 -32.54 -16.84 1.40
C SER A 7 -31.84 -17.83 2.33
N MET A 8 -31.94 -19.13 2.04
CA MET A 8 -31.42 -20.18 2.91
C MET A 8 -29.89 -20.31 2.88
N LEU A 9 -29.26 -19.99 1.75
CA LEU A 9 -27.79 -20.00 1.62
C LEU A 9 -27.14 -18.81 2.31
N LEU A 10 -27.81 -17.66 2.35
CA LEU A 10 -27.32 -16.44 3.00
C LEU A 10 -27.17 -16.59 4.53
N ASP A 11 -27.96 -17.48 5.15
CA ASP A 11 -27.89 -17.81 6.59
C ASP A 11 -26.89 -18.90 6.95
N SER A 12 -26.22 -19.49 5.95
CA SER A 12 -25.24 -20.54 6.23
C SER A 12 -24.03 -19.96 6.96
N ARG A 13 -23.66 -20.63 8.06
CA ARG A 13 -22.53 -20.29 8.93
C ARG A 13 -21.41 -21.30 8.71
N ILE A 14 -20.23 -20.83 8.34
CA ILE A 14 -19.04 -21.67 8.23
C ILE A 14 -18.21 -21.44 9.49
N THR A 15 -18.09 -22.47 10.32
CA THR A 15 -17.31 -22.42 11.56
C THR A 15 -15.96 -23.11 11.36
N SER A 16 -14.88 -22.36 11.57
CA SER A 16 -13.50 -22.86 11.57
C SER A 16 -13.21 -23.65 12.86
N LYS A 17 -12.24 -24.57 12.81
CA LYS A 17 -11.77 -25.38 13.95
C LYS A 17 -11.29 -24.54 15.15
N ASN A 18 -10.97 -23.26 14.93
CA ASN A 18 -10.56 -22.32 15.99
C ASN A 18 -11.74 -21.48 16.53
N GLY A 19 -13.00 -21.89 16.27
CA GLY A 19 -14.20 -21.25 16.83
C GLY A 19 -14.70 -20.01 16.07
N TYR A 20 -13.99 -19.58 15.03
CA TYR A 20 -14.40 -18.44 14.22
C TYR A 20 -15.55 -18.83 13.28
N THR A 21 -16.68 -18.14 13.37
CA THR A 21 -17.87 -18.39 12.55
C THR A 21 -18.13 -17.21 11.63
N ILE A 22 -18.16 -17.46 10.31
CA ILE A 22 -18.49 -16.45 9.30
C ILE A 22 -19.87 -16.78 8.74
N SER A 23 -20.79 -15.82 8.75
CA SER A 23 -22.09 -15.96 8.06
C SER A 23 -21.97 -15.39 6.65
N ILE A 24 -22.62 -16.00 5.65
CA ILE A 24 -22.58 -15.47 4.27
C ILE A 24 -23.19 -14.04 4.19
N ARG A 25 -24.17 -13.70 5.03
CA ARG A 25 -24.65 -12.31 5.22
C ARG A 25 -23.56 -11.31 5.61
N ASP A 26 -22.57 -11.73 6.40
CA ASP A 26 -21.45 -10.87 6.78
C ASP A 26 -20.57 -10.54 5.57
N ILE A 27 -20.52 -11.41 4.57
CA ILE A 27 -19.76 -11.23 3.32
C ILE A 27 -20.46 -10.25 2.36
N GLU A 28 -21.80 -10.24 2.33
CA GLU A 28 -22.55 -9.32 1.48
C GLU A 28 -22.63 -7.88 2.06
N GLY A 29 -22.48 -7.73 3.38
CA GLY A 29 -22.42 -6.42 4.07
C GLY A 29 -21.02 -5.89 4.36
N SER A 30 -20.01 -6.77 4.46
CA SER A 30 -18.62 -6.38 4.72
C SER A 30 -17.93 -5.94 3.42
N ARG A 31 -18.15 -4.68 3.07
CA ARG A 31 -17.50 -3.99 1.95
C ARG A 31 -16.03 -3.64 2.26
N PHE A 32 -15.22 -4.61 2.69
CA PHE A 32 -13.75 -4.53 2.77
C PHE A 32 -13.18 -5.95 2.67
N MET A 33 -12.62 -6.31 1.50
CA MET A 33 -12.04 -7.63 1.25
C MET A 33 -10.59 -7.74 1.74
N TYR A 34 -9.92 -6.61 1.97
CA TYR A 34 -8.56 -6.55 2.51
C TYR A 34 -8.56 -5.93 3.92
N ARG A 35 -7.80 -6.54 4.82
CA ARG A 35 -7.49 -6.00 6.15
C ARG A 35 -6.00 -6.13 6.40
N ALA A 36 -5.34 -5.05 6.80
CA ALA A 36 -3.90 -5.03 7.00
C ALA A 36 -3.52 -5.89 8.23
N PRO A 37 -2.60 -6.87 8.09
CA PRO A 37 -2.16 -7.73 9.20
C PRO A 37 -1.12 -7.01 10.07
N LEU A 38 -1.52 -5.88 10.68
CA LEU A 38 -0.61 -5.00 11.42
C LEU A 38 0.07 -5.72 12.59
N ARG A 39 -0.66 -6.60 13.28
CA ARG A 39 -0.12 -7.37 14.41
C ARG A 39 1.01 -8.29 13.97
N GLU A 40 0.83 -8.99 12.86
CA GLU A 40 1.80 -9.94 12.33
C GLU A 40 3.03 -9.21 11.78
N LEU A 41 2.83 -8.08 11.07
CA LEU A 41 3.92 -7.25 10.58
C LEU A 41 4.76 -6.68 11.74
N ARG A 42 4.11 -6.19 12.79
CA ARG A 42 4.79 -5.71 14.00
C ARG A 42 5.59 -6.81 14.69
N PHE A 43 5.00 -7.99 14.86
CA PHE A 43 5.72 -9.14 15.42
C PHE A 43 6.98 -9.48 14.61
N VAL A 44 6.90 -9.49 13.28
CA VAL A 44 8.07 -9.76 12.44
C VAL A 44 9.14 -8.67 12.57
N LEU A 45 8.74 -7.39 12.59
CA LEU A 45 9.69 -6.28 12.64
C LEU A 45 10.32 -6.10 14.03
N GLU A 46 9.52 -6.19 15.08
CA GLU A 46 9.92 -5.92 16.47
C GLU A 46 10.57 -7.16 17.11
N GLU A 47 9.89 -8.31 17.06
CA GLU A 47 10.31 -9.52 17.82
C GLU A 47 11.26 -10.42 17.03
N LEU A 48 11.04 -10.58 15.72
CA LEU A 48 11.86 -11.48 14.90
C LEU A 48 13.10 -10.80 14.34
N LEU A 49 12.94 -9.60 13.77
CA LEU A 49 14.03 -8.86 13.13
C LEU A 49 14.74 -7.89 14.08
N GLY A 50 14.09 -7.48 15.18
CA GLY A 50 14.67 -6.53 16.13
C GLY A 50 15.01 -5.18 15.49
N VAL A 51 14.13 -4.64 14.65
CA VAL A 51 14.39 -3.42 13.85
C VAL A 51 14.77 -2.22 14.73
N GLY A 52 14.25 -2.12 15.95
CA GLY A 52 14.65 -1.10 16.93
C GLY A 52 16.17 -1.05 17.20
N GLN A 53 16.89 -2.17 17.06
CA GLN A 53 18.35 -2.22 17.22
C GLN A 53 19.10 -1.45 16.12
N LEU A 54 18.46 -1.17 14.98
CA LEU A 54 19.05 -0.41 13.89
C LEU A 54 19.30 1.06 14.26
N THR A 55 18.69 1.57 15.32
CA THR A 55 18.97 2.90 15.89
C THR A 55 20.42 3.07 16.36
N ALA A 56 21.13 1.97 16.63
CA ALA A 56 22.57 1.98 16.90
C ALA A 56 23.38 2.48 15.68
N CYS A 57 22.83 2.42 14.48
CA CYS A 57 23.42 3.04 13.30
C CYS A 57 23.13 4.55 13.32
N PRO A 58 24.14 5.44 13.23
CA PRO A 58 23.93 6.89 13.23
C PRO A 58 23.00 7.38 12.10
N ALA A 59 22.94 6.63 11.00
CA ALA A 59 22.02 6.93 9.91
C ALA A 59 20.56 6.61 10.23
N LEU A 60 20.23 5.86 11.27
CA LEU A 60 18.86 5.49 11.64
C LEU A 60 18.53 5.91 13.08
N ALA A 61 19.31 6.82 13.66
CA ALA A 61 19.15 7.26 15.04
C ALA A 61 17.78 7.92 15.32
N ASP A 62 17.16 8.51 14.29
CA ASP A 62 15.85 9.16 14.38
C ASP A 62 14.68 8.17 14.30
N TYR A 63 14.94 6.88 14.06
CA TYR A 63 13.89 5.86 14.03
C TYR A 63 13.45 5.47 15.45
N SER A 64 12.14 5.22 15.61
CA SER A 64 11.58 4.58 16.79
C SER A 64 10.56 3.53 16.38
N ASP A 65 10.30 2.55 17.24
CA ASP A 65 9.31 1.51 16.95
C ASP A 65 7.88 2.08 16.92
N GLU A 66 7.61 3.15 17.66
CA GLU A 66 6.35 3.91 17.59
C GLU A 66 6.17 4.59 16.24
N LEU A 67 7.25 5.15 15.66
CA LEU A 67 7.23 5.69 14.30
C LEU A 67 6.94 4.57 13.29
N GLY A 68 7.60 3.42 13.43
CA GLY A 68 7.34 2.23 12.62
C GLY A 68 5.88 1.78 12.69
N ALA A 69 5.32 1.66 13.89
CA ALA A 69 3.92 1.29 14.10
C ALA A 69 2.95 2.30 13.47
N SER A 70 3.20 3.61 13.66
CA SER A 70 2.37 4.68 13.09
C SER A 70 2.35 4.63 11.56
N ILE A 71 3.50 4.38 10.93
CA ILE A 71 3.62 4.22 9.48
C ILE A 71 2.78 3.04 8.99
N LEU A 72 2.85 1.90 9.66
CA LEU A 72 2.09 0.70 9.28
C LEU A 72 0.59 0.90 9.46
N GLU A 73 0.17 1.54 10.56
CA GLU A 73 -1.24 1.87 10.80
C GLU A 73 -1.82 2.78 9.73
N GLU A 74 -1.13 3.87 9.40
CA GLU A 74 -1.57 4.79 8.35
C GLU A 74 -1.54 4.14 6.96
N ALA A 75 -0.54 3.27 6.69
CA ALA A 75 -0.50 2.49 5.46
C ALA A 75 -1.69 1.52 5.37
N GLY A 76 -2.05 0.88 6.49
CA GLY A 76 -3.21 0.01 6.61
C GLY A 76 -4.52 0.77 6.34
N ARG A 77 -4.71 1.92 6.98
CA ARG A 77 -5.88 2.79 6.74
C ARG A 77 -5.97 3.23 5.28
N PHE A 78 -4.87 3.65 4.69
CA PHE A 78 -4.83 4.04 3.28
C PHE A 78 -5.18 2.87 2.35
N ALA A 79 -4.61 1.70 2.62
CA ALA A 79 -4.87 0.49 1.86
C ALA A 79 -6.34 0.07 1.92
N GLU A 80 -6.93 0.04 3.11
CA GLU A 80 -8.33 -0.35 3.33
C GLU A 80 -9.32 0.71 2.81
N ALA A 81 -9.07 1.99 3.05
CA ALA A 81 -10.02 3.06 2.71
C ALA A 81 -9.93 3.53 1.25
N VAL A 82 -8.75 3.43 0.62
CA VAL A 82 -8.50 4.00 -0.72
C VAL A 82 -8.19 2.93 -1.75
N LEU A 83 -7.31 1.98 -1.46
CA LEU A 83 -6.81 1.05 -2.47
C LEU A 83 -7.71 -0.16 -2.69
N GLU A 84 -8.22 -0.75 -1.62
CA GLU A 84 -9.08 -1.93 -1.66
C GLU A 84 -10.33 -1.68 -2.51
N PRO A 85 -11.08 -0.57 -2.35
CA PRO A 85 -12.30 -0.34 -3.13
C PRO A 85 -12.00 -0.17 -4.63
N LEU A 86 -10.80 0.29 -4.97
CA LEU A 86 -10.36 0.49 -6.34
C LEU A 86 -9.82 -0.79 -6.99
N ASN A 87 -9.51 -1.84 -6.22
CA ASN A 87 -8.88 -3.04 -6.74
C ASN A 87 -9.75 -3.76 -7.78
N ARG A 88 -11.01 -4.07 -7.40
CA ARG A 88 -11.95 -4.76 -8.29
C ARG A 88 -12.39 -3.92 -9.49
N ALA A 89 -12.59 -2.61 -9.29
CA ALA A 89 -12.95 -1.71 -10.38
C ALA A 89 -11.79 -1.54 -11.37
N GLY A 90 -10.56 -1.43 -10.85
CA GLY A 90 -9.34 -1.32 -11.62
C GLY A 90 -9.07 -2.54 -12.49
N ASP A 91 -9.27 -3.74 -11.95
CA ASP A 91 -9.12 -5.01 -12.68
C ASP A 91 -10.12 -5.14 -13.84
N ARG A 92 -11.37 -4.73 -13.61
CA ARG A 92 -12.42 -4.76 -14.65
C ARG A 92 -12.24 -3.75 -15.76
N GLU A 93 -11.80 -2.54 -15.44
CA GLU A 93 -11.63 -1.47 -16.41
C GLU A 93 -10.32 -1.61 -17.20
N GLY A 94 -9.25 -1.99 -16.50
CA GLY A 94 -7.89 -2.10 -17.04
C GLY A 94 -7.28 -0.75 -17.46
N ALA A 95 -6.06 -0.81 -17.98
CA ALA A 95 -5.44 0.34 -18.66
C ALA A 95 -5.85 0.35 -20.14
N ARG A 96 -6.14 1.54 -20.68
CA ARG A 96 -6.52 1.73 -22.09
C ARG A 96 -5.47 2.57 -22.79
N TRP A 97 -5.08 2.15 -23.99
CA TRP A 97 -4.20 2.91 -24.86
C TRP A 97 -5.02 3.73 -25.85
N SER A 98 -4.60 4.98 -26.09
CA SER A 98 -5.09 5.87 -27.15
C SER A 98 -3.90 6.58 -27.82
N PRO A 99 -4.11 7.26 -28.97
CA PRO A 99 -3.06 8.04 -29.62
C PRO A 99 -2.44 9.14 -28.73
N GLU A 100 -3.18 9.61 -27.72
CA GLU A 100 -2.76 10.63 -26.76
C GLU A 100 -1.97 10.03 -25.57
N GLY A 101 -1.98 8.71 -25.38
CA GLY A 101 -1.23 8.02 -24.33
C GLY A 101 -1.96 6.84 -23.69
N VAL A 102 -1.43 6.36 -22.57
CA VAL A 102 -2.06 5.29 -21.77
C VAL A 102 -2.83 5.92 -20.61
N ARG A 103 -4.12 5.61 -20.52
CA ARG A 103 -4.99 6.00 -19.39
C ARG A 103 -5.20 4.80 -18.48
N ALA A 104 -4.85 4.94 -17.20
CA ALA A 104 -5.19 3.90 -16.22
C ALA A 104 -6.66 3.94 -15.83
N ALA A 105 -7.08 2.90 -15.10
CA ALA A 105 -8.43 2.77 -14.58
C ALA A 105 -8.85 3.97 -13.71
N THR A 106 -10.15 4.20 -13.67
CA THR A 106 -10.77 5.29 -12.94
C THR A 106 -10.39 5.24 -11.46
N GLY A 107 -10.06 6.41 -10.90
CA GLY A 107 -9.67 6.55 -9.49
C GLY A 107 -8.17 6.34 -9.20
N PHE A 108 -7.41 5.69 -10.08
CA PHE A 108 -5.97 5.45 -9.85
C PHE A 108 -5.17 6.76 -9.79
N LYS A 109 -5.52 7.75 -10.63
CA LYS A 109 -4.88 9.08 -10.61
C LYS A 109 -5.05 9.79 -9.27
N ASP A 110 -6.26 9.77 -8.73
CA ASP A 110 -6.56 10.41 -7.45
C ASP A 110 -5.93 9.67 -6.27
N ALA A 111 -5.98 8.33 -6.30
CA ALA A 111 -5.26 7.50 -5.34
C ALA A 111 -3.75 7.73 -5.39
N TYR A 112 -3.17 7.89 -6.59
CA TYR A 112 -1.74 8.16 -6.75
C TYR A 112 -1.35 9.53 -6.23
N ARG A 113 -2.19 10.55 -6.45
CA ARG A 113 -1.99 11.88 -5.86
C ARG A 113 -1.97 11.83 -4.34
N ARG A 114 -2.96 11.17 -3.71
CA ARG A 114 -2.99 10.97 -2.26
C ARG A 114 -1.78 10.16 -1.76
N TYR A 115 -1.35 9.17 -2.55
CA TYR A 115 -0.16 8.38 -2.25
C TYR A 115 1.12 9.23 -2.28
N ALA A 116 1.25 10.14 -3.25
CA ALA A 116 2.39 11.05 -3.33
C ALA A 116 2.36 12.12 -2.23
N GLU A 117 1.19 12.69 -1.95
CA GLU A 117 0.98 13.69 -0.89
C GLU A 117 1.25 13.11 0.51
N GLY A 118 0.94 11.82 0.73
CA GLY A 118 1.27 11.11 1.97
C GLY A 118 2.76 10.79 2.15
N GLY A 119 3.63 11.15 1.21
CA GLY A 119 5.08 10.94 1.31
C GLY A 119 5.54 9.48 1.19
N TRP A 120 4.61 8.54 0.93
CA TRP A 120 4.91 7.11 0.81
C TRP A 120 6.02 6.76 -0.20
N PRO A 121 6.16 7.42 -1.37
CA PRO A 121 7.26 7.16 -2.30
C PRO A 121 8.65 7.55 -1.77
N GLN A 122 8.73 8.38 -0.72
CA GLN A 122 9.97 8.96 -0.19
C GLN A 122 10.32 8.45 1.21
N LEU A 123 9.54 7.52 1.76
CA LEU A 123 9.66 7.05 3.15
C LEU A 123 11.09 6.64 3.55
N GLY A 124 11.77 5.87 2.69
CA GLY A 124 13.16 5.43 2.90
C GLY A 124 14.24 6.36 2.32
N ALA A 125 13.87 7.51 1.75
CA ALA A 125 14.84 8.42 1.13
C ALA A 125 15.60 9.26 2.18
N ASP A 126 16.73 9.83 1.78
CA ASP A 126 17.52 10.75 2.61
C ASP A 126 16.70 12.03 2.90
N PRO A 127 16.70 12.57 4.14
CA PRO A 127 15.99 13.79 4.49
C PRO A 127 16.37 15.00 3.64
N ARG A 128 17.60 15.06 3.11
CA ARG A 128 18.02 16.10 2.15
C ARG A 128 17.18 16.12 0.87
N TYR A 129 16.49 15.02 0.56
CA TYR A 129 15.59 14.88 -0.58
C TYR A 129 14.12 14.71 -0.16
N GLY A 130 13.78 15.07 1.08
CA GLY A 130 12.41 15.01 1.61
C GLY A 130 11.97 13.63 2.10
N GLY A 131 12.89 12.69 2.34
CA GLY A 131 12.57 11.39 2.92
C GLY A 131 12.62 11.35 4.44
N GLN A 132 12.05 10.28 5.03
CA GLN A 132 12.01 10.08 6.49
C GLN A 132 13.11 9.14 6.99
N ARG A 133 13.96 8.62 6.09
CA ARG A 133 15.06 7.70 6.41
C ARG A 133 14.65 6.48 7.24
N VAL A 134 13.45 5.96 6.98
CA VAL A 134 12.90 4.79 7.68
C VAL A 134 13.69 3.53 7.31
N PRO A 135 13.92 2.59 8.26
CA PRO A 135 14.56 1.32 7.96
C PRO A 135 13.91 0.57 6.80
N GLN A 136 14.73 -0.07 5.99
CA GLN A 136 14.28 -0.80 4.80
C GLN A 136 13.24 -1.89 5.12
N PRO A 137 13.34 -2.65 6.24
CA PRO A 137 12.31 -3.64 6.59
C PRO A 137 10.93 -3.03 6.79
N VAL A 138 10.84 -1.88 7.47
CA VAL A 138 9.58 -1.15 7.69
C VAL A 138 9.03 -0.61 6.37
N SER A 139 9.89 -0.06 5.52
CA SER A 139 9.50 0.38 4.17
C SER A 139 8.97 -0.80 3.34
N SER A 140 9.54 -2.00 3.50
CA SER A 140 9.09 -3.21 2.79
C SER A 140 7.73 -3.69 3.29
N ALA A 141 7.50 -3.69 4.60
CA ALA A 141 6.21 -4.03 5.20
C ALA A 141 5.10 -3.07 4.75
N MET A 142 5.37 -1.77 4.67
CA MET A 142 4.44 -0.80 4.08
C MET A 142 4.14 -1.14 2.61
N GLN A 143 5.16 -1.45 1.81
CA GLN A 143 4.98 -1.80 0.40
C GLN A 143 4.21 -3.11 0.22
N GLU A 144 4.31 -4.05 1.16
CA GLU A 144 3.52 -5.28 1.19
C GLU A 144 2.03 -5.00 1.45
N ILE A 145 1.71 -4.09 2.38
CA ILE A 145 0.33 -3.65 2.64
C ILE A 145 -0.29 -3.08 1.35
N ILE A 146 0.42 -2.16 0.69
CA ILE A 146 -0.03 -1.52 -0.56
C ILE A 146 -0.19 -2.57 -1.68
N ALA A 147 0.76 -3.49 -1.81
CA ALA A 147 0.72 -4.56 -2.81
C ALA A 147 -0.45 -5.51 -2.61
N SER A 148 -0.76 -5.84 -1.35
CA SER A 148 -1.82 -6.78 -0.99
C SER A 148 -3.20 -6.19 -1.21
N ALA A 149 -3.37 -4.88 -0.97
CA ALA A 149 -4.62 -4.19 -1.23
C ALA A 149 -4.89 -3.98 -2.73
N ASN A 150 -3.87 -3.58 -3.49
CA ASN A 150 -3.99 -3.35 -4.93
C ASN A 150 -2.64 -3.45 -5.64
N LEU A 151 -2.33 -4.65 -6.14
CA LEU A 151 -1.05 -4.92 -6.82
C LEU A 151 -0.89 -4.10 -8.11
N ALA A 152 -1.97 -3.92 -8.87
CA ALA A 152 -1.96 -3.11 -10.10
C ALA A 152 -1.56 -1.67 -9.80
N PHE A 153 -2.09 -1.09 -8.72
CA PHE A 153 -1.72 0.25 -8.26
C PHE A 153 -0.26 0.33 -7.80
N LYS A 154 0.22 -0.65 -7.02
CA LYS A 154 1.62 -0.70 -6.55
C LYS A 154 2.63 -0.65 -7.70
N LEU A 155 2.26 -1.16 -8.87
CA LEU A 155 3.12 -1.14 -10.05
C LEU A 155 3.25 0.26 -10.67
N CYS A 156 2.25 1.15 -10.51
CA CYS A 156 2.29 2.50 -11.04
C CYS A 156 3.53 3.28 -10.55
N PRO A 157 3.83 3.39 -9.23
CA PRO A 157 5.08 4.00 -8.76
C PRO A 157 6.36 3.31 -9.29
N THR A 158 6.38 1.98 -9.42
CA THR A 158 7.58 1.23 -9.84
C THR A 158 7.92 1.39 -11.32
N ALA A 159 6.91 1.56 -12.18
CA ALA A 159 7.11 1.93 -13.58
C ALA A 159 7.82 3.29 -13.70
N HIS A 160 7.47 4.26 -12.84
CA HIS A 160 8.18 5.55 -12.75
C HIS A 160 9.57 5.41 -12.09
N ALA A 161 9.76 4.44 -11.17
CA ALA A 161 11.02 4.24 -10.46
C ALA A 161 12.18 3.71 -11.34
N ARG A 162 11.91 3.20 -12.55
CA ARG A 162 12.96 2.90 -13.53
C ARG A 162 13.80 4.13 -13.93
N GLY A 163 13.34 5.36 -13.64
CA GLY A 163 14.14 6.58 -13.74
C GLY A 163 15.03 6.90 -12.52
N ARG A 164 14.86 6.19 -11.38
CA ARG A 164 15.59 6.45 -10.12
C ARG A 164 16.86 5.61 -9.95
N CYS A 165 16.86 4.34 -10.39
CA CYS A 165 18.04 3.47 -10.23
C CYS A 165 19.23 3.83 -11.14
N THR A 166 19.06 4.65 -12.17
CA THR A 166 20.18 5.12 -13.01
C THR A 166 20.86 6.36 -12.44
N ARG A 167 20.33 7.02 -11.40
CA ARG A 167 20.78 8.35 -10.98
C ARG A 167 21.52 8.41 -9.63
N SER A 168 21.54 7.32 -8.84
CA SER A 168 22.36 7.25 -7.61
C SER A 168 23.86 7.03 -7.87
N ARG A 169 24.27 6.79 -9.13
CA ARG A 169 25.69 6.75 -9.55
C ARG A 169 26.19 8.02 -10.24
N ALA A 170 25.33 8.98 -10.56
CA ALA A 170 25.72 10.20 -11.26
C ALA A 170 25.74 11.38 -10.28
N ALA A 171 26.94 11.79 -9.88
CA ALA A 171 27.18 13.03 -9.13
C ALA A 171 26.86 14.25 -10.01
N ALA A 172 25.60 14.67 -10.05
CA ALA A 172 25.19 15.93 -10.67
C ALA A 172 24.17 16.66 -9.78
N PRO A 173 24.29 17.99 -9.61
CA PRO A 173 23.42 18.75 -8.71
C PRO A 173 21.97 18.78 -9.22
N MET A 174 21.02 18.50 -8.32
CA MET A 174 19.59 18.50 -8.58
C MET A 174 19.06 19.92 -8.83
N ARG A 175 18.44 20.17 -9.99
CA ARG A 175 17.61 21.36 -10.24
C ARG A 175 16.19 21.13 -9.69
N SER A 176 15.71 22.09 -8.89
CA SER A 176 14.48 22.09 -8.09
C SER A 176 13.13 22.15 -8.86
N GLY A 177 13.04 21.60 -10.08
CA GLY A 177 11.88 21.88 -10.96
C GLY A 177 11.32 20.74 -11.82
N ALA A 178 11.68 19.48 -11.60
CA ALA A 178 11.41 18.41 -12.59
C ALA A 178 10.38 17.35 -12.17
N TYR A 179 9.47 17.63 -11.23
CA TYR A 179 8.34 16.74 -10.90
C TYR A 179 7.05 17.28 -11.51
N SER A 180 7.03 17.48 -12.82
CA SER A 180 5.80 17.76 -13.55
C SER A 180 5.23 16.44 -14.07
N CYS A 181 4.24 15.88 -13.38
CA CYS A 181 3.38 14.80 -13.86
C CYS A 181 2.52 15.29 -15.04
N ARG A 182 3.14 15.57 -16.19
CA ARG A 182 2.44 15.79 -17.46
C ARG A 182 2.29 14.44 -18.14
N GLY A 183 1.19 13.75 -17.87
CA GLY A 183 0.92 12.43 -18.45
C GLY A 183 -0.12 11.59 -17.70
N TRP A 184 -0.76 12.16 -16.67
CA TRP A 184 -1.92 11.59 -15.98
C TRP A 184 -3.05 12.61 -16.00
#